data_AF-A0A7Y5E1Z3-F1
#
_entry.id   AF-A0A7Y5E1Z3-F1
#
_cell.length_a   1.000
_cell.length_b   1.000
_cell.length_c   1.000
_cell.angle_alpha   90.00
_cell.angle_beta   90.00
_cell.angle_gamma   90.00
#
_symmetry.space_group_name_H-M   'P 1'
#
loop_
_entity.id
_entity.type
_entity.pdbx_description
1 polymer ?
#
loop_
_entity_poly.entity_id
_entity_poly.type
_entity_poly.pdbx_seq_one_letter_code
_entity_poly.pdbx_strand_id
1 'polypeptide(L)'
;PWGAPLAAIRKIERSLSSLTSLTDELERGARASTSAHQTLGETAGAVTKGLAAMRQTQVRELFQRLTTAVETEGRKANRQVRVVTSGADELVDRKLLDRLIEPCLQIARNSIAHGIEQPHVREARGKSRQATLRLSATRSGNRLVIGIDDDGSGVKPEKLRAQAIATGTATAEVAQAADTSTLLSLLFVPGFSTQSDADLLAGRGVGLDLALVAIQRLGGTIRLESEEGVGFKTRIFVPLDTVGLARVLWVKVGTQKFALPCTDVRSVDLANDEYVPHLLTCIANREATGARYTLTLNLGVDSMPEEDALVGIDEVGGLEEVVIRPLAPLVAALGPYAGAVARAAGSARMVLDAHAVAVRARAIARLQAESIS
;
A
#
# COMPACT_ATOMS: atom_id res chain seq x y z
N PRO A 1 36.07 -8.99 -72.17
CA PRO A 1 35.52 -7.84 -71.38
C PRO A 1 34.57 -8.26 -70.23
N TRP A 2 34.86 -9.37 -69.51
CA TRP A 2 33.95 -9.94 -68.48
C TRP A 2 34.46 -9.77 -67.02
N GLY A 3 35.31 -8.77 -66.74
CA GLY A 3 35.94 -8.60 -65.41
C GLY A 3 35.19 -7.67 -64.44
N ALA A 4 34.40 -6.71 -64.93
CA ALA A 4 33.73 -5.70 -64.10
C ALA A 4 32.63 -6.27 -63.17
N PRO A 5 31.79 -7.23 -63.58
CA PRO A 5 30.73 -7.77 -62.72
C PRO A 5 31.27 -8.59 -61.53
N LEU A 6 32.29 -9.41 -61.77
CA LEU A 6 32.93 -10.26 -60.74
C LEU A 6 33.66 -9.44 -59.68
N ALA A 7 34.30 -8.33 -60.09
CA ALA A 7 34.93 -7.41 -59.15
C ALA A 7 33.90 -6.68 -58.26
N ALA A 8 32.74 -6.32 -58.81
CA ALA A 8 31.64 -5.73 -58.06
C ALA A 8 31.04 -6.72 -57.06
N ILE A 9 30.81 -7.97 -57.46
CA ILE A 9 30.30 -9.04 -56.57
C ILE A 9 31.28 -9.27 -55.40
N ARG A 10 32.58 -9.41 -55.67
CA ARG A 10 33.60 -9.58 -54.60
C ARG A 10 33.72 -8.38 -53.67
N LYS A 11 33.35 -7.18 -54.12
CA LYS A 11 33.32 -5.97 -53.28
C LYS A 11 32.08 -6.00 -52.38
N ILE A 12 30.93 -6.39 -52.94
CA ILE A 12 29.69 -6.57 -52.19
C ILE A 12 29.84 -7.67 -51.12
N GLU A 13 30.42 -8.82 -51.45
CA GLU A 13 30.68 -9.91 -50.49
C GLU A 13 31.60 -9.47 -49.35
N ARG A 14 32.67 -8.72 -49.65
CA ARG A 14 33.55 -8.15 -48.63
C ARG A 14 32.82 -7.14 -47.74
N SER A 15 32.01 -6.25 -48.32
CA SER A 15 31.22 -5.30 -47.55
C SER A 15 30.16 -5.98 -46.68
N LEU A 16 29.49 -7.03 -47.16
CA LEU A 16 28.58 -7.85 -46.38
C LEU A 16 29.29 -8.54 -45.22
N SER A 17 30.47 -9.13 -45.46
CA SER A 17 31.27 -9.75 -44.41
C SER A 17 31.70 -8.74 -43.33
N SER A 18 32.12 -7.53 -43.73
CA SER A 18 32.45 -6.45 -42.80
C SER A 18 31.23 -5.93 -42.04
N LEU A 19 30.07 -5.84 -42.67
CA LEU A 19 28.83 -5.47 -41.98
C LEU A 19 28.43 -6.54 -40.97
N THR A 20 28.49 -7.82 -41.32
CA THR A 20 28.20 -8.91 -40.37
C THR A 20 29.16 -8.89 -39.18
N SER A 21 30.46 -8.67 -39.39
CA SER A 21 31.41 -8.60 -38.28
C SER A 21 31.17 -7.39 -37.38
N LEU A 22 30.83 -6.23 -37.95
CA LEU A 22 30.45 -5.04 -37.19
C LEU A 22 29.15 -5.26 -36.40
N THR A 23 28.20 -5.98 -36.96
CA THR A 23 26.93 -6.31 -36.29
C THR A 23 27.20 -7.23 -35.09
N ASP A 24 28.03 -8.25 -35.25
CA ASP A 24 28.45 -9.13 -34.15
C ASP A 24 29.23 -8.39 -33.06
N GLU A 25 30.09 -7.44 -33.42
CA GLU A 25 30.79 -6.58 -32.46
C GLU A 25 29.83 -5.68 -31.68
N LEU A 26 28.85 -5.07 -32.35
CA LEU A 26 27.81 -4.28 -31.71
C LEU A 26 26.95 -5.12 -30.77
N GLU A 27 26.56 -6.34 -31.18
CA GLU A 27 25.80 -7.24 -30.30
C GLU A 27 26.60 -7.67 -29.07
N ARG A 28 27.89 -8.00 -29.24
CA ARG A 28 28.77 -8.31 -28.11
C ARG A 28 28.90 -7.11 -27.17
N GLY A 29 29.08 -5.90 -27.72
CA GLY A 29 29.14 -4.66 -26.96
C GLY A 29 27.85 -4.38 -26.17
N ALA A 30 26.68 -4.58 -26.80
CA ALA A 30 25.38 -4.39 -26.15
C ALA A 30 25.14 -5.40 -25.02
N ARG A 31 25.51 -6.67 -25.21
CA ARG A 31 25.42 -7.70 -24.15
C ARG A 31 26.37 -7.39 -22.99
N ALA A 32 27.61 -6.99 -23.28
CA ALA A 32 28.58 -6.60 -22.27
C ALA A 32 28.11 -5.35 -21.49
N SER A 33 27.54 -4.36 -22.17
CA SER A 33 26.98 -3.15 -21.54
C SER A 33 25.79 -3.48 -20.63
N THR A 34 24.88 -4.36 -21.09
CA THR A 34 23.73 -4.81 -20.29
C THR A 34 24.20 -5.54 -19.03
N SER A 35 25.16 -6.46 -19.17
CA SER A 35 25.76 -7.17 -18.03
C SER A 35 26.44 -6.20 -17.06
N ALA A 36 27.20 -5.22 -17.56
CA ALA A 36 27.87 -4.23 -16.73
C ALA A 36 26.86 -3.35 -15.97
N HIS A 37 25.75 -2.96 -16.61
CA HIS A 37 24.66 -2.24 -15.96
C HIS A 37 24.01 -3.06 -14.84
N GLN A 38 23.81 -4.37 -15.06
CA GLN A 38 23.27 -5.25 -14.03
C GLN A 38 24.23 -5.34 -12.82
N THR A 39 25.52 -5.58 -13.05
CA THR A 39 26.52 -5.65 -11.97
C THR A 39 26.65 -4.33 -11.22
N LEU A 40 26.58 -3.18 -11.92
CA LEU A 40 26.56 -1.87 -11.29
C LEU A 40 25.31 -1.68 -10.42
N GLY A 41 24.13 -2.10 -10.90
CA GLY A 41 22.89 -2.07 -10.11
C GLY A 41 22.99 -2.91 -8.84
N GLU A 42 23.51 -4.13 -8.94
CA GLU A 42 23.74 -5.03 -7.79
C GLU A 42 24.72 -4.41 -6.78
N THR A 43 25.83 -3.84 -7.26
CA THR A 43 26.84 -3.21 -6.41
C THR A 43 26.30 -1.95 -5.73
N ALA A 44 25.58 -1.11 -6.47
CA ALA A 44 24.92 0.08 -5.91
C ALA A 44 23.86 -0.30 -4.86
N GLY A 45 23.10 -1.38 -5.11
CA GLY A 45 22.17 -1.97 -4.15
C GLY A 45 22.88 -2.45 -2.88
N ALA A 46 24.04 -3.11 -3.01
CA ALA A 46 24.82 -3.56 -1.86
C ALA A 46 25.37 -2.38 -1.03
N VAL A 47 25.90 -1.35 -1.69
CA VAL A 47 26.41 -0.13 -1.02
C VAL A 47 25.29 0.61 -0.30
N THR A 48 24.14 0.80 -0.96
CA THR A 48 22.98 1.48 -0.34
C THR A 48 22.44 0.70 0.86
N LYS A 49 22.37 -0.64 0.80
CA LYS A 49 22.04 -1.49 1.96
C LYS A 49 23.07 -1.35 3.09
N GLY A 50 24.36 -1.32 2.78
CA GLY A 50 25.41 -1.09 3.77
C GLY A 50 25.30 0.27 4.46
N LEU A 51 25.05 1.33 3.69
CA LEU A 51 24.82 2.67 4.24
C LEU A 51 23.56 2.76 5.10
N ALA A 52 22.48 2.07 4.70
CA ALA A 52 21.25 1.99 5.50
C ALA A 52 21.50 1.27 6.83
N ALA A 53 22.28 0.18 6.83
CA ALA A 53 22.65 -0.55 8.05
C ALA A 53 23.44 0.32 9.04
N MET A 54 24.34 1.19 8.55
CA MET A 54 25.10 2.12 9.39
C MET A 54 24.25 3.22 10.03
N ARG A 55 23.03 3.45 9.55
CA ARG A 55 22.11 4.52 10.00
C ARG A 55 20.89 3.96 10.72
N GLN A 56 20.95 2.71 11.14
CA GLN A 56 19.88 2.07 11.88
C GLN A 56 19.72 2.67 13.27
N THR A 57 18.47 2.83 13.67
CA THR A 57 18.05 3.23 15.00
C THR A 57 16.89 2.33 15.44
N GLN A 58 16.56 2.34 16.72
CA GLN A 58 15.45 1.54 17.25
C GLN A 58 14.14 2.30 17.15
N VAL A 59 13.05 1.57 16.87
CA VAL A 59 11.68 2.12 16.91
C VAL A 59 11.31 2.69 18.29
N ARG A 60 12.01 2.27 19.34
CA ARG A 60 11.91 2.79 20.71
C ARG A 60 11.81 4.31 20.79
N GLU A 61 12.58 5.06 20.00
CA GLU A 61 12.52 6.52 20.02
C GLU A 61 11.16 7.07 19.54
N LEU A 62 10.60 6.48 18.48
CA LEU A 62 9.26 6.83 17.99
C LEU A 62 8.23 6.58 19.11
N PHE A 63 8.29 5.42 19.76
CA PHE A 63 7.36 5.08 20.84
C PHE A 63 7.50 5.99 22.06
N GLN A 64 8.70 6.40 22.45
CA GLN A 64 8.88 7.35 23.56
C GLN A 64 8.22 8.70 23.27
N ARG A 65 8.38 9.22 22.05
CA ARG A 65 7.74 10.47 21.62
C ARG A 65 6.21 10.36 21.61
N LEU A 66 5.69 9.25 21.06
CA LEU A 66 4.25 8.96 21.05
C LEU A 66 3.68 8.87 22.46
N THR A 67 4.32 8.10 23.36
CA THR A 67 3.89 7.95 24.75
C THR A 67 3.79 9.31 25.45
N THR A 68 4.84 10.12 25.35
CA THR A 68 4.89 11.45 25.99
C THR A 68 3.76 12.36 25.49
N ALA A 69 3.50 12.35 24.19
CA ALA A 69 2.44 13.15 23.59
C ALA A 69 1.04 12.67 24.00
N VAL A 70 0.81 11.36 23.95
CA VAL A 70 -0.46 10.71 24.31
C VAL A 70 -0.82 10.97 25.77
N GLU A 71 0.12 10.80 26.69
CA GLU A 71 -0.10 11.06 28.11
C GLU A 71 -0.35 12.55 28.40
N THR A 72 0.29 13.43 27.64
CA THR A 72 0.09 14.89 27.76
C THR A 72 -1.30 15.29 27.26
N GLU A 73 -1.73 14.79 26.10
CA GLU A 73 -3.08 15.05 25.57
C GLU A 73 -4.17 14.39 26.41
N GLY A 74 -3.93 13.18 26.93
CA GLY A 74 -4.85 12.50 27.85
C GLY A 74 -5.10 13.34 29.11
N ARG A 75 -4.03 13.88 29.72
CA ARG A 75 -4.15 14.80 30.86
C ARG A 75 -4.97 16.05 30.52
N LYS A 76 -4.72 16.70 29.38
CA LYS A 76 -5.49 17.88 28.94
C LYS A 76 -6.97 17.56 28.73
N ALA A 77 -7.27 16.37 28.19
CA ALA A 77 -8.62 15.91 27.92
C ALA A 77 -9.32 15.27 29.14
N ASN A 78 -8.67 15.23 30.31
CA ASN A 78 -9.10 14.52 31.52
C ASN A 78 -9.37 13.01 31.30
N ARG A 79 -8.65 12.39 30.36
CA ARG A 79 -8.72 10.95 30.08
C ARG A 79 -7.53 10.23 30.70
N GLN A 80 -7.78 9.13 31.42
CA GLN A 80 -6.72 8.31 32.00
C GLN A 80 -6.26 7.27 30.98
N VAL A 81 -4.99 7.33 30.56
CA VAL A 81 -4.46 6.47 29.50
C VAL A 81 -3.13 5.87 29.95
N ARG A 82 -2.94 4.59 29.65
CA ARG A 82 -1.69 3.84 29.80
C ARG A 82 -1.19 3.44 28.42
N VAL A 83 0.08 3.73 28.13
CA VAL A 83 0.70 3.28 26.89
C VAL A 83 1.48 1.99 27.12
N VAL A 84 1.27 1.00 26.27
CA VAL A 84 1.98 -0.28 26.29
C VAL A 84 2.71 -0.44 24.97
N THR A 85 4.01 -0.73 25.02
CA THR A 85 4.85 -0.86 23.82
C THR A 85 5.28 -2.32 23.61
N SER A 86 5.42 -2.72 22.35
CA SER A 86 5.94 -4.04 21.96
C SER A 86 6.75 -3.93 20.67
N GLY A 87 7.83 -4.71 20.54
CA GLY A 87 8.72 -4.63 19.37
C GLY A 87 9.50 -3.32 19.26
N ALA A 88 9.75 -2.64 20.38
CA ALA A 88 10.50 -1.37 20.40
C ALA A 88 11.96 -1.52 19.92
N ASP A 89 12.50 -2.72 19.95
CA ASP A 89 13.89 -3.03 19.58
C ASP A 89 14.09 -3.21 18.06
N GLU A 90 13.02 -3.18 17.27
CA GLU A 90 13.10 -3.25 15.81
C GLU A 90 14.02 -2.14 15.25
N LEU A 91 14.97 -2.55 14.40
CA LEU A 91 15.95 -1.65 13.79
C LEU A 91 15.42 -1.09 12.47
N VAL A 92 15.49 0.22 12.29
CA VAL A 92 14.97 0.94 11.11
C VAL A 92 15.90 2.09 10.72
N ASP A 93 15.93 2.50 9.46
CA ASP A 93 16.70 3.67 9.03
C ASP A 93 16.21 4.94 9.75
N ARG A 94 17.15 5.76 10.24
CA ARG A 94 16.83 6.98 10.98
C ARG A 94 15.92 7.94 10.21
N LYS A 95 16.14 8.16 8.91
CA LYS A 95 15.30 9.07 8.11
C LYS A 95 13.89 8.53 7.96
N LEU A 96 13.74 7.21 7.84
CA LEU A 96 12.43 6.57 7.81
C LEU A 96 11.69 6.84 9.13
N LEU A 97 12.35 6.60 10.27
CA LEU A 97 11.77 6.86 11.59
C LEU A 97 11.37 8.33 11.77
N ASP A 98 12.26 9.27 11.44
CA ASP A 98 11.97 10.71 11.57
C ASP A 98 10.74 11.14 10.73
N ARG A 99 10.55 10.53 9.54
CA ARG A 99 9.38 10.79 8.68
C ARG A 99 8.09 10.13 9.19
N LEU A 100 8.18 9.10 10.04
CA LEU A 100 7.03 8.40 10.62
C LEU A 100 6.49 9.05 11.89
N ILE A 101 7.28 9.91 12.55
CA ILE A 101 6.89 10.53 13.83
C ILE A 101 5.57 11.29 13.70
N GLU A 102 5.48 12.26 12.80
CA GLU A 102 4.29 13.11 12.69
C GLU A 102 3.01 12.33 12.30
N PRO A 103 3.00 11.44 11.28
CA PRO A 103 1.78 10.69 10.95
C PRO A 103 1.36 9.75 12.08
N CYS A 104 2.29 9.07 12.76
CA CYS A 104 1.95 8.21 13.90
C CYS A 104 1.41 9.03 15.08
N LEU A 105 1.98 10.21 15.33
CA LEU A 105 1.56 11.13 16.39
C LEU A 105 0.13 11.61 16.14
N GLN A 106 -0.20 11.92 14.90
CA GLN A 106 -1.54 12.34 14.52
C GLN A 106 -2.57 11.21 14.72
N ILE A 107 -2.23 9.97 14.33
CA ILE A 107 -3.09 8.80 14.56
C ILE A 107 -3.30 8.57 16.07
N ALA A 108 -2.23 8.57 16.86
CA ALA A 108 -2.31 8.39 18.31
C ALA A 108 -3.12 9.49 19.00
N ARG A 109 -3.01 10.74 18.54
CA ARG A 109 -3.86 11.85 19.02
C ARG A 109 -5.34 11.63 18.72
N ASN A 110 -5.67 11.06 17.56
CA ASN A 110 -7.07 10.77 17.22
C ASN A 110 -7.68 9.72 18.16
N SER A 111 -6.92 8.71 18.55
CA SER A 111 -7.33 7.75 19.60
C SER A 111 -7.66 8.47 20.91
N ILE A 112 -6.89 9.48 21.30
CA ILE A 112 -7.13 10.25 22.53
C ILE A 112 -8.28 11.23 22.41
N ALA A 113 -8.44 11.90 21.27
CA ALA A 113 -9.47 12.92 21.07
C ALA A 113 -10.86 12.30 20.85
N HIS A 114 -10.93 11.22 20.07
CA HIS A 114 -12.20 10.66 19.57
C HIS A 114 -12.42 9.20 19.98
N GLY A 115 -11.36 8.39 20.11
CA GLY A 115 -11.49 6.96 20.40
C GLY A 115 -11.84 6.66 21.87
N ILE A 116 -10.97 7.09 22.79
CA ILE A 116 -11.01 6.73 24.22
C ILE A 116 -12.10 7.50 24.96
N GLU A 117 -13.03 6.82 25.63
CA GLU A 117 -14.09 7.50 26.36
C GLU A 117 -13.62 8.12 27.70
N GLN A 118 -14.44 8.99 28.27
CA GLN A 118 -14.20 9.54 29.61
C GLN A 118 -14.24 8.41 30.68
N PRO A 119 -13.46 8.52 31.78
CA PRO A 119 -13.36 7.47 32.79
C PRO A 119 -14.70 6.93 33.32
N HIS A 120 -15.66 7.82 33.58
CA HIS A 120 -17.01 7.46 34.06
C HIS A 120 -17.84 6.72 33.00
N VAL A 121 -17.70 7.07 31.72
CA VAL A 121 -18.38 6.38 30.60
C VAL A 121 -17.80 4.97 30.44
N ARG A 122 -16.49 4.81 30.64
CA ARG A 122 -15.82 3.51 30.57
C ARG A 122 -16.30 2.57 31.67
N GLU A 123 -16.34 3.05 32.90
CA GLU A 123 -16.86 2.29 34.05
C GLU A 123 -18.32 1.88 33.85
N ALA A 124 -19.17 2.79 33.35
CA ALA A 124 -20.57 2.49 33.02
C ALA A 124 -20.72 1.42 31.91
N ARG A 125 -19.70 1.24 31.07
CA ARG A 125 -19.63 0.21 30.02
C ARG A 125 -18.86 -1.04 30.45
N GLY A 126 -18.53 -1.18 31.74
CA GLY A 126 -17.79 -2.32 32.27
C GLY A 126 -16.31 -2.37 31.88
N LYS A 127 -15.75 -1.28 31.35
CA LYS A 127 -14.33 -1.17 30.99
C LYS A 127 -13.49 -0.62 32.15
N SER A 128 -12.19 -0.89 32.09
CA SER A 128 -11.21 -0.25 32.97
C SER A 128 -11.27 1.28 32.86
N ARG A 129 -11.24 1.95 34.02
CA ARG A 129 -11.17 3.41 34.15
C ARG A 129 -9.98 4.00 33.38
N GLN A 130 -8.83 3.32 33.45
CA GLN A 130 -7.64 3.65 32.66
C GLN A 130 -7.71 2.92 31.31
N ALA A 131 -7.71 3.68 30.22
CA ALA A 131 -7.67 3.17 28.87
C ALA A 131 -6.26 2.71 28.48
N THR A 132 -6.17 1.77 27.54
CA THR A 132 -4.90 1.24 27.05
C THR A 132 -4.70 1.64 25.61
N LEU A 133 -3.58 2.33 25.33
CA LEU A 133 -3.08 2.53 23.98
C LEU A 133 -1.87 1.62 23.76
N ARG A 134 -1.96 0.67 22.83
CA ARG A 134 -0.88 -0.24 22.49
C ARG A 134 -0.16 0.24 21.24
N LEU A 135 1.17 0.38 21.36
CA LEU A 135 2.07 0.64 20.25
C LEU A 135 2.86 -0.63 19.95
N SER A 136 2.84 -1.10 18.72
CA SER A 136 3.59 -2.29 18.31
C SER A 136 4.42 -2.01 17.07
N ALA A 137 5.58 -2.64 16.97
CA ALA A 137 6.35 -2.68 15.73
C ALA A 137 6.77 -4.11 15.45
N THR A 138 6.65 -4.53 14.20
CA THR A 138 7.06 -5.86 13.76
C THR A 138 7.61 -5.74 12.35
N ARG A 139 8.73 -6.41 12.11
CA ARG A 139 9.26 -6.59 10.76
C ARG A 139 8.65 -7.83 10.14
N SER A 140 8.11 -7.68 8.93
CA SER A 140 7.67 -8.82 8.12
C SER A 140 8.26 -8.70 6.73
N GLY A 141 9.16 -9.63 6.40
CA GLY A 141 10.01 -9.54 5.21
C GLY A 141 10.73 -8.19 5.12
N ASN A 142 10.35 -7.41 4.11
CA ASN A 142 10.92 -6.09 3.82
C ASN A 142 10.02 -4.91 4.22
N ARG A 143 9.04 -5.15 5.10
CA ARG A 143 8.13 -4.12 5.59
C ARG A 143 8.26 -3.98 7.10
N LEU A 144 8.18 -2.73 7.54
CA LEU A 144 7.89 -2.38 8.92
C LEU A 144 6.38 -2.25 9.07
N VAL A 145 5.81 -2.96 10.04
CA VAL A 145 4.42 -2.84 10.44
C VAL A 145 4.35 -2.15 11.80
N ILE A 146 3.79 -0.95 11.83
CA ILE A 146 3.53 -0.20 13.06
C ILE A 146 2.05 -0.34 13.41
N GLY A 147 1.77 -0.80 14.63
CA GLY A 147 0.43 -0.87 15.20
C GLY A 147 0.18 0.24 16.20
N ILE A 148 -0.98 0.88 16.11
CA ILE A 148 -1.49 1.85 17.09
C ILE A 148 -2.93 1.43 17.40
N ASP A 149 -3.13 0.82 18.57
CA ASP A 149 -4.40 0.24 18.98
C ASP A 149 -4.91 0.88 20.26
N ASP A 150 -6.17 1.29 20.28
CA ASP A 150 -6.88 1.73 21.49
C ASP A 150 -8.02 0.78 21.85
N ASP A 151 -8.32 0.70 23.16
CA ASP A 151 -9.47 -0.01 23.72
C ASP A 151 -10.69 0.92 23.93
N GLY A 152 -10.80 1.94 23.07
CA GLY A 152 -11.82 2.97 23.11
C GLY A 152 -13.20 2.49 22.65
N SER A 153 -14.07 3.43 22.31
CA SER A 153 -15.44 3.13 21.90
C SER A 153 -15.58 2.45 20.55
N GLY A 154 -14.51 2.41 19.76
CA GLY A 154 -14.58 2.01 18.35
C GLY A 154 -15.44 2.95 17.51
N VAL A 155 -15.58 2.64 16.23
CA VAL A 155 -16.37 3.41 15.29
C VAL A 155 -17.65 2.67 14.98
N LYS A 156 -18.78 3.38 15.02
CA LYS A 156 -20.09 2.82 14.65
C LYS A 156 -20.25 2.82 13.13
N PRO A 157 -20.34 1.65 12.46
CA PRO A 157 -20.46 1.58 11.01
C PRO A 157 -21.69 2.33 10.50
N GLU A 158 -22.81 2.26 11.22
CA GLU A 158 -24.05 2.94 10.84
C GLU A 158 -23.92 4.47 10.85
N LYS A 159 -23.09 5.03 11.74
CA LYS A 159 -22.81 6.47 11.72
C LYS A 159 -21.98 6.87 10.50
N LEU A 160 -21.00 6.04 10.13
CA LEU A 160 -20.21 6.26 8.92
C LEU A 160 -21.09 6.19 7.67
N ARG A 161 -21.98 5.19 7.57
CA ARG A 161 -22.95 5.08 6.45
C ARG A 161 -23.83 6.31 6.34
N ALA A 162 -24.51 6.66 7.43
CA ALA A 162 -25.43 7.80 7.43
C ALA A 162 -24.73 9.10 7.03
N GLN A 163 -23.50 9.29 7.51
CA GLN A 163 -22.72 10.45 7.14
C GLN A 163 -22.27 10.41 5.68
N ALA A 164 -21.79 9.27 5.17
CA ALA A 164 -21.38 9.13 3.77
C ALA A 164 -22.50 9.49 2.79
N ILE A 165 -23.74 9.14 3.13
CA ILE A 165 -24.93 9.49 2.37
C ILE A 165 -25.21 11.00 2.50
N ALA A 166 -25.15 11.55 3.72
CA ALA A 166 -25.43 12.96 3.97
C ALA A 166 -24.42 13.92 3.30
N THR A 167 -23.14 13.53 3.26
CA THR A 167 -22.07 14.32 2.64
C THR A 167 -21.94 14.07 1.13
N GLY A 168 -22.78 13.19 0.56
CA GLY A 168 -22.73 12.82 -0.86
C GLY A 168 -21.47 12.05 -1.25
N THR A 169 -20.74 11.50 -0.28
CA THR A 169 -19.51 10.73 -0.51
C THR A 169 -19.82 9.32 -1.05
N ALA A 170 -20.99 8.77 -0.73
CA ALA A 170 -21.51 7.53 -1.29
C ALA A 170 -23.03 7.63 -1.54
N THR A 171 -23.55 6.92 -2.55
CA THR A 171 -25.00 6.77 -2.71
C THR A 171 -25.56 5.83 -1.63
N ALA A 172 -26.88 5.88 -1.40
CA ALA A 172 -27.52 5.01 -0.42
C ALA A 172 -27.30 3.53 -0.76
N GLU A 173 -27.39 3.12 -2.03
CA GLU A 173 -27.16 1.72 -2.42
C GLU A 173 -25.71 1.29 -2.16
N VAL A 174 -24.74 2.14 -2.52
CA VAL A 174 -23.31 1.85 -2.32
C VAL A 174 -22.95 1.81 -0.84
N ALA A 175 -23.46 2.77 -0.07
CA ALA A 175 -23.21 2.83 1.37
C ALA A 175 -23.83 1.63 2.11
N GLN A 176 -24.93 1.06 1.62
CA GLN A 176 -25.59 -0.09 2.24
C GLN A 176 -24.90 -1.43 1.90
N ALA A 177 -24.33 -1.54 0.69
CA ALA A 177 -23.55 -2.71 0.27
C ALA A 177 -22.11 -2.74 0.84
N ALA A 178 -21.60 -1.60 1.33
CA ALA A 178 -20.23 -1.50 1.85
C ALA A 178 -20.01 -2.33 3.13
N ASP A 179 -18.86 -3.01 3.21
CA ASP A 179 -18.40 -3.66 4.44
C ASP A 179 -17.78 -2.65 5.42
N THR A 180 -17.52 -3.09 6.65
CA THR A 180 -16.93 -2.23 7.69
C THR A 180 -15.58 -1.64 7.27
N SER A 181 -14.75 -2.42 6.58
CA SER A 181 -13.44 -1.94 6.09
C SER A 181 -13.59 -0.82 5.08
N THR A 182 -14.53 -0.95 4.13
CA THR A 182 -14.83 0.07 3.13
C THR A 182 -15.37 1.32 3.78
N LEU A 183 -16.25 1.20 4.79
CA LEU A 183 -16.75 2.36 5.53
C LEU A 183 -15.64 3.06 6.32
N LEU A 184 -14.74 2.31 6.94
CA LEU A 184 -13.59 2.88 7.64
C LEU A 184 -12.65 3.65 6.70
N SER A 185 -12.55 3.24 5.44
CA SER A 185 -11.74 3.97 4.44
C SER A 185 -12.23 5.40 4.20
N LEU A 186 -13.51 5.69 4.46
CA LEU A 186 -14.07 7.04 4.38
C LEU A 186 -13.43 8.00 5.38
N LEU A 187 -12.87 7.50 6.49
CA LEU A 187 -12.13 8.32 7.46
C LEU A 187 -10.87 8.96 6.86
N PHE A 188 -10.42 8.51 5.68
CA PHE A 188 -9.32 9.13 4.95
C PHE A 188 -9.78 10.22 3.96
N VAL A 189 -11.09 10.40 3.75
CA VAL A 189 -11.62 11.43 2.86
C VAL A 189 -11.43 12.80 3.53
N PRO A 190 -10.78 13.77 2.87
CA PRO A 190 -10.59 15.10 3.44
C PRO A 190 -11.92 15.72 3.88
N GLY A 191 -11.98 16.17 5.12
CA GLY A 191 -13.19 16.78 5.71
C GLY A 191 -14.26 15.80 6.19
N PHE A 192 -14.05 14.48 6.07
CA PHE A 192 -15.00 13.47 6.55
C PHE A 192 -14.84 13.19 8.06
N SER A 193 -15.76 13.66 8.89
CA SER A 193 -15.70 13.52 10.36
C SER A 193 -17.02 13.12 10.98
N THR A 194 -17.07 12.06 11.80
CA THR A 194 -18.29 11.60 12.51
C THR A 194 -18.90 12.55 13.55
N GLN A 195 -18.43 13.79 13.64
CA GLN A 195 -18.92 14.82 14.57
C GLN A 195 -19.65 15.96 13.82
N SER A 196 -20.68 16.51 14.47
CA SER A 196 -21.54 17.59 13.97
C SER A 196 -20.80 18.92 13.76
N ASP A 197 -21.33 19.76 12.87
CA ASP A 197 -20.75 21.00 12.30
C ASP A 197 -20.15 22.03 13.29
N ALA A 198 -20.43 21.96 14.58
CA ALA A 198 -19.90 22.88 15.58
C ALA A 198 -18.37 22.75 15.80
N ASP A 199 -17.76 21.59 15.53
CA ASP A 199 -16.31 21.38 15.65
C ASP A 199 -15.52 21.71 14.37
N LEU A 200 -16.21 21.84 13.22
CA LEU A 200 -15.59 22.15 11.92
C LEU A 200 -15.03 23.59 11.88
N LEU A 201 -15.64 24.53 12.62
CA LEU A 201 -15.19 25.92 12.73
C LEU A 201 -13.95 26.10 13.63
N ALA A 202 -13.54 25.08 14.38
CA ALA A 202 -12.32 25.11 15.21
C ALA A 202 -11.03 24.69 14.45
N GLY A 203 -11.13 24.45 13.13
CA GLY A 203 -9.96 24.35 12.25
C GLY A 203 -9.10 23.09 12.41
N ARG A 204 -9.66 21.96 12.88
CA ARG A 204 -8.95 20.68 13.02
C ARG A 204 -9.76 19.47 12.53
N GLY A 205 -10.38 19.61 11.36
CA GLY A 205 -11.06 18.49 10.72
C GLY A 205 -10.06 17.42 10.26
N VAL A 206 -10.08 16.25 10.92
CA VAL A 206 -9.72 14.92 10.40
C VAL A 206 -8.26 14.71 9.99
N GLY A 207 -7.33 14.56 10.94
CA GLY A 207 -5.91 14.34 10.64
C GLY A 207 -5.50 12.96 10.07
N LEU A 208 -6.45 12.06 9.79
CA LEU A 208 -6.13 10.76 9.16
C LEU A 208 -5.78 10.89 7.68
N ASP A 209 -6.31 11.90 6.99
CA ASP A 209 -6.01 12.18 5.58
C ASP A 209 -4.54 12.62 5.37
N LEU A 210 -4.05 13.52 6.24
CA LEU A 210 -2.66 13.98 6.26
C LEU A 210 -1.71 12.86 6.65
N ALA A 211 -2.11 12.02 7.62
CA ALA A 211 -1.35 10.83 7.97
C ALA A 211 -1.27 9.86 6.78
N LEU A 212 -2.38 9.60 6.08
CA LEU A 212 -2.39 8.76 4.89
C LEU A 212 -1.45 9.29 3.80
N VAL A 213 -1.54 10.57 3.47
CA VAL A 213 -0.67 11.19 2.44
C VAL A 213 0.80 11.09 2.83
N ALA A 214 1.13 11.32 4.11
CA ALA A 214 2.51 11.20 4.60
C ALA A 214 3.04 9.77 4.50
N ILE A 215 2.22 8.77 4.84
CA ILE A 215 2.57 7.35 4.72
C ILE A 215 2.68 6.91 3.26
N GLN A 216 1.77 7.35 2.38
CA GLN A 216 1.84 7.06 0.94
C GLN A 216 3.09 7.65 0.29
N ARG A 217 3.56 8.82 0.75
CA ARG A 217 4.85 9.41 0.33
C ARG A 217 6.08 8.59 0.76
N LEU A 218 5.90 7.65 1.68
CA LEU A 218 6.90 6.67 2.06
C LEU A 218 6.78 5.36 1.27
N GLY A 219 5.84 5.27 0.33
CA GLY A 219 5.48 4.01 -0.34
C GLY A 219 4.73 3.05 0.58
N GLY A 220 4.19 3.56 1.69
CA GLY A 220 3.46 2.78 2.67
C GLY A 220 1.94 2.84 2.50
N THR A 221 1.24 2.02 3.27
CA THR A 221 -0.23 1.98 3.35
C THR A 221 -0.70 2.00 4.81
N ILE A 222 -1.95 2.39 5.03
CA ILE A 222 -2.60 2.37 6.35
C ILE A 222 -3.85 1.51 6.25
N ARG A 223 -4.02 0.59 7.19
CA ARG A 223 -5.25 -0.18 7.38
C ARG A 223 -5.89 0.18 8.73
N LEU A 224 -7.21 0.24 8.73
CA LEU A 224 -8.02 0.56 9.89
C LEU A 224 -8.94 -0.63 10.16
N GLU A 225 -8.99 -1.07 11.42
CA GLU A 225 -9.96 -2.03 11.90
C GLU A 225 -10.64 -1.43 13.13
N SER A 226 -11.95 -1.61 13.25
CA SER A 226 -12.66 -1.15 14.43
C SER A 226 -13.83 -2.05 14.74
N GLU A 227 -14.05 -2.24 16.03
CA GLU A 227 -15.20 -2.96 16.55
C GLU A 227 -15.86 -2.08 17.61
N GLU A 228 -17.17 -1.86 17.44
CA GLU A 228 -17.95 -1.00 18.33
C GLU A 228 -17.91 -1.54 19.76
N GLY A 229 -17.56 -0.67 20.71
CA GLY A 229 -17.44 -1.03 22.11
C GLY A 229 -16.15 -1.77 22.47
N VAL A 230 -15.32 -2.18 21.51
CA VAL A 230 -14.03 -2.84 21.79
C VAL A 230 -12.86 -1.89 21.58
N GLY A 231 -12.79 -1.23 20.42
CA GLY A 231 -11.68 -0.33 20.14
C GLY A 231 -11.42 -0.06 18.67
N PHE A 232 -10.26 0.54 18.41
CA PHE A 232 -9.80 0.92 17.09
C PHE A 232 -8.35 0.53 16.92
N LYS A 233 -8.03 -0.12 15.80
CA LYS A 233 -6.69 -0.59 15.46
C LYS A 233 -6.24 0.05 14.16
N THR A 234 -5.04 0.61 14.19
CA THR A 234 -4.38 1.14 13.00
C THR A 234 -3.15 0.31 12.71
N ARG A 235 -2.98 -0.10 11.45
CA ARG A 235 -1.79 -0.80 10.96
C ARG A 235 -1.16 0.03 9.85
N ILE A 236 0.10 0.42 10.04
CA ILE A 236 0.87 1.21 9.08
C ILE A 236 1.94 0.29 8.50
N PHE A 237 1.93 0.12 7.19
CA PHE A 237 2.86 -0.74 6.47
C PHE A 237 3.82 0.16 5.71
N VAL A 238 5.12 0.00 5.93
CA VAL A 238 6.12 0.87 5.28
C VAL A 238 7.28 0.02 4.78
N PRO A 239 7.69 0.15 3.50
CA PRO A 239 8.88 -0.52 3.00
C PRO A 239 10.13 -0.11 3.76
N LEU A 240 11.02 -1.06 4.04
CA LEU A 240 12.30 -0.82 4.69
C LEU A 240 13.43 -0.45 3.70
N ASP A 241 13.24 -0.73 2.41
CA ASP A 241 14.21 -0.36 1.38
C ASP A 241 14.22 1.15 1.11
N THR A 242 15.36 1.77 1.38
CA THR A 242 15.55 3.22 1.39
C THR A 242 15.70 3.87 0.01
N VAL A 243 15.74 3.08 -1.08
CA VAL A 243 16.10 3.59 -2.42
C VAL A 243 14.93 4.30 -3.11
N GLY A 244 13.70 4.20 -2.58
CA GLY A 244 12.52 4.77 -3.23
C GLY A 244 12.17 4.11 -4.57
N LEU A 245 12.93 3.07 -4.94
CA LEU A 245 12.64 2.13 -6.01
C LEU A 245 11.91 0.93 -5.40
N ALA A 246 10.72 0.64 -5.93
CA ALA A 246 9.98 -0.57 -5.63
C ALA A 246 10.09 -1.52 -6.83
N ARG A 247 10.34 -2.79 -6.56
CA ARG A 247 10.26 -3.83 -7.60
C ARG A 247 8.78 -4.17 -7.84
N VAL A 248 8.32 -3.96 -9.06
CA VAL A 248 6.92 -4.23 -9.46
C VAL A 248 6.83 -5.31 -10.52
N LEU A 249 5.75 -6.07 -10.48
CA LEU A 249 5.30 -6.95 -11.53
C LEU A 249 4.31 -6.20 -12.42
N TRP A 250 4.57 -6.13 -13.71
CA TRP A 250 3.62 -5.58 -14.67
C TRP A 250 2.56 -6.63 -14.98
N VAL A 251 1.30 -6.23 -14.92
CA VAL A 251 0.17 -7.08 -15.30
C VAL A 251 -0.71 -6.33 -16.29
N LYS A 252 -1.33 -7.04 -17.21
CA LYS A 252 -2.26 -6.47 -18.19
C LYS A 252 -3.66 -7.02 -17.97
N VAL A 253 -4.63 -6.11 -18.03
CA VAL A 253 -6.04 -6.42 -18.08
C VAL A 253 -6.73 -5.58 -19.16
N GLY A 254 -7.46 -6.23 -20.05
CA GLY A 254 -7.95 -5.66 -21.30
C GLY A 254 -6.81 -5.00 -22.08
N THR A 255 -6.94 -3.69 -22.32
CA THR A 255 -5.94 -2.88 -23.03
C THR A 255 -4.97 -2.15 -22.10
N GLN A 256 -5.17 -2.24 -20.77
CA GLN A 256 -4.44 -1.44 -19.79
C GLN A 256 -3.37 -2.27 -19.05
N LYS A 257 -2.28 -1.59 -18.67
CA LYS A 257 -1.19 -2.19 -17.88
C LYS A 257 -1.10 -1.53 -16.51
N PHE A 258 -1.02 -2.35 -15.48
CA PHE A 258 -0.90 -1.95 -14.09
C PHE A 258 0.38 -2.54 -13.48
N ALA A 259 0.88 -1.89 -12.42
CA ALA A 259 1.98 -2.41 -11.62
C ALA A 259 1.45 -2.95 -10.29
N LEU A 260 1.92 -4.12 -9.90
CA LEU A 260 1.73 -4.68 -8.55
C LEU A 260 3.09 -4.76 -7.86
N PRO A 261 3.26 -4.26 -6.62
CA PRO A 261 4.50 -4.47 -5.89
C PRO A 261 4.76 -5.98 -5.71
N CYS A 262 5.99 -6.43 -6.01
CA CYS A 262 6.32 -7.87 -5.91
C CYS A 262 6.23 -8.38 -4.46
N THR A 263 6.32 -7.47 -3.49
CA THR A 263 6.13 -7.81 -2.07
C THR A 263 4.71 -8.25 -1.74
N ASP A 264 3.73 -7.92 -2.58
CA ASP A 264 2.33 -8.31 -2.42
C ASP A 264 1.93 -9.50 -3.30
N VAL A 265 2.84 -10.04 -4.12
CA VAL A 265 2.57 -11.18 -5.02
C VAL A 265 3.32 -12.40 -4.53
N ARG A 266 2.58 -13.43 -4.08
CA ARG A 266 3.13 -14.71 -3.61
C ARG A 266 3.48 -15.62 -4.77
N SER A 267 2.54 -15.83 -5.69
CA SER A 267 2.73 -16.69 -6.86
C SER A 267 1.94 -16.17 -8.06
N VAL A 268 2.35 -16.66 -9.23
CA VAL A 268 1.68 -16.41 -10.52
C VAL A 268 1.55 -17.76 -11.20
N ASP A 269 0.31 -18.20 -11.41
CA ASP A 269 -0.02 -19.51 -11.92
C ASP A 269 -0.88 -19.38 -13.18
N LEU A 270 -0.96 -20.44 -14.00
CA LEU A 270 -1.93 -20.47 -15.10
C LEU A 270 -3.34 -20.61 -14.51
N ALA A 271 -4.31 -19.90 -15.10
CA ALA A 271 -5.69 -20.00 -14.67
C ALA A 271 -6.19 -21.46 -14.81
N ASN A 272 -6.86 -21.94 -13.77
CA ASN A 272 -7.56 -23.22 -13.73
C ASN A 272 -9.07 -23.01 -13.99
N ASP A 273 -9.84 -24.09 -14.02
CA ASP A 273 -11.30 -24.04 -14.19
C ASP A 273 -12.05 -23.52 -12.94
N GLU A 274 -11.32 -23.17 -11.87
CA GLU A 274 -11.90 -22.59 -10.67
C GLU A 274 -12.25 -21.12 -10.92
N TYR A 275 -13.42 -20.70 -10.43
CA TYR A 275 -13.82 -19.30 -10.56
C TYR A 275 -12.90 -18.41 -9.74
N VAL A 276 -12.21 -17.49 -10.43
CA VAL A 276 -11.40 -16.46 -9.80
C VAL A 276 -11.88 -15.08 -10.27
N PRO A 277 -12.15 -14.13 -9.35
CA PRO A 277 -12.50 -12.76 -9.71
C PRO A 277 -11.44 -12.11 -10.61
N HIS A 278 -11.87 -11.56 -11.73
CA HIS A 278 -10.97 -10.88 -12.64
C HIS A 278 -10.51 -9.52 -12.08
N LEU A 279 -9.23 -9.17 -12.26
CA LEU A 279 -8.65 -7.94 -11.75
C LEU A 279 -9.34 -6.69 -12.32
N LEU A 280 -9.80 -6.73 -13.57
CA LEU A 280 -10.57 -5.63 -14.16
C LEU A 280 -11.89 -5.37 -13.41
N THR A 281 -12.57 -6.44 -12.97
CA THR A 281 -13.77 -6.36 -12.13
C THR A 281 -13.43 -5.70 -10.80
N CYS A 282 -12.31 -6.09 -10.20
CA CYS A 282 -11.84 -5.50 -8.94
C CYS A 282 -11.49 -4.00 -9.08
N ILE A 283 -10.93 -3.56 -10.22
CA ILE A 283 -10.52 -2.17 -10.41
C ILE A 283 -11.69 -1.28 -10.82
N ALA A 284 -12.42 -1.68 -11.86
CA ALA A 284 -13.36 -0.83 -12.58
C ALA A 284 -14.84 -1.19 -12.34
N ASN A 285 -15.11 -2.22 -11.53
CA ASN A 285 -16.45 -2.75 -11.30
C ASN A 285 -17.20 -3.08 -12.61
N ARG A 286 -16.47 -3.64 -13.57
CA ARG A 286 -17.00 -4.11 -14.86
C ARG A 286 -16.87 -5.61 -14.92
N GLU A 287 -17.93 -6.32 -15.29
CA GLU A 287 -17.86 -7.75 -15.50
C GLU A 287 -16.80 -8.07 -16.56
N ALA A 288 -15.82 -8.86 -16.15
CA ALA A 288 -14.76 -9.38 -17.00
C ALA A 288 -14.53 -10.85 -16.62
N THR A 289 -14.41 -11.68 -17.63
CA THR A 289 -14.22 -13.14 -17.53
C THR A 289 -13.14 -13.58 -18.50
N GLY A 290 -12.49 -14.72 -18.23
CA GLY A 290 -11.46 -15.27 -19.12
C GLY A 290 -10.03 -14.89 -18.72
N ALA A 291 -9.73 -14.95 -17.41
CA ALA A 291 -8.35 -14.83 -16.93
C ALA A 291 -7.48 -15.94 -17.55
N ARG A 292 -6.28 -15.58 -17.98
CA ARG A 292 -5.27 -16.55 -18.45
C ARG A 292 -4.32 -16.97 -17.35
N TYR A 293 -4.11 -16.09 -16.37
CA TYR A 293 -3.26 -16.33 -15.22
C TYR A 293 -3.99 -15.97 -13.93
N THR A 294 -3.61 -16.64 -12.84
CA THR A 294 -4.07 -16.35 -11.48
C THR A 294 -2.91 -15.82 -10.66
N LEU A 295 -3.14 -14.70 -9.98
CA LEU A 295 -2.23 -14.14 -9.00
C LEU A 295 -2.67 -14.53 -7.60
N THR A 296 -1.73 -15.04 -6.80
CA THR A 296 -1.92 -15.18 -5.35
C THR A 296 -1.36 -13.96 -4.66
N LEU A 297 -2.23 -13.13 -4.10
CA LEU A 297 -1.83 -11.91 -3.38
C LEU A 297 -1.48 -12.26 -1.93
N ASN A 298 -0.28 -11.85 -1.50
CA ASN A 298 0.18 -12.00 -0.12
C ASN A 298 -0.32 -10.83 0.72
N LEU A 299 -1.24 -11.12 1.63
CA LEU A 299 -1.94 -10.10 2.43
C LEU A 299 -1.56 -10.16 3.91
N GLY A 300 -0.91 -11.25 4.31
CA GLY A 300 -0.49 -11.54 5.65
C GLY A 300 0.79 -10.79 6.04
N VAL A 301 0.83 -10.40 7.30
CA VAL A 301 2.05 -10.13 8.06
C VAL A 301 2.28 -11.36 8.93
N ASP A 302 3.52 -11.72 9.25
CA ASP A 302 3.82 -12.89 10.10
C ASP A 302 3.01 -12.93 11.43
N SER A 303 2.59 -11.77 11.93
CA SER A 303 1.78 -11.62 13.15
C SER A 303 0.26 -11.57 12.95
N MET A 304 -0.24 -11.45 11.71
CA MET A 304 -1.66 -11.49 11.35
C MET A 304 -1.81 -12.15 9.96
N PRO A 305 -1.91 -13.49 9.89
CA PRO A 305 -2.14 -14.17 8.63
C PRO A 305 -3.54 -13.83 8.13
N GLU A 306 -3.62 -13.04 7.06
CA GLU A 306 -4.83 -12.94 6.24
C GLU A 306 -4.81 -14.06 5.20
N GLU A 307 -5.98 -14.63 4.87
CA GLU A 307 -6.10 -15.60 3.77
C GLU A 307 -5.59 -14.97 2.47
N ASP A 308 -4.84 -15.69 1.64
CA ASP A 308 -4.45 -15.15 0.35
C ASP A 308 -5.69 -14.83 -0.50
N ALA A 309 -5.61 -13.82 -1.36
CA ALA A 309 -6.66 -13.56 -2.34
C ALA A 309 -6.17 -13.97 -3.73
N LEU A 310 -7.01 -14.71 -4.44
CA LEU A 310 -6.78 -15.09 -5.83
C LEU A 310 -7.41 -14.05 -6.76
N VAL A 311 -6.66 -13.61 -7.76
CA VAL A 311 -7.14 -12.63 -8.75
C VAL A 311 -6.71 -13.03 -10.16
N GLY A 312 -7.66 -13.07 -11.09
CA GLY A 312 -7.42 -13.41 -12.48
C GLY A 312 -6.92 -12.22 -13.32
N ILE A 313 -5.96 -12.46 -14.22
CA ILE A 313 -5.40 -11.47 -15.15
C ILE A 313 -5.22 -12.04 -16.56
N ASP A 314 -5.07 -11.15 -17.56
CA ASP A 314 -4.92 -11.55 -18.96
C ASP A 314 -3.48 -11.88 -19.36
N GLU A 315 -2.52 -11.04 -18.96
CA GLU A 315 -1.10 -11.25 -19.27
C GLU A 315 -0.20 -10.83 -18.10
N VAL A 316 0.84 -11.63 -17.89
CA VAL A 316 1.94 -11.35 -16.96
C VAL A 316 3.07 -10.71 -17.75
N GLY A 317 3.48 -9.51 -17.33
CA GLY A 317 4.62 -8.79 -17.87
C GLY A 317 5.92 -9.05 -17.11
N GLY A 318 6.94 -8.25 -17.42
CA GLY A 318 8.24 -8.32 -16.75
C GLY A 318 8.27 -7.69 -15.35
N LEU A 319 9.37 -7.93 -14.66
CA LEU A 319 9.72 -7.28 -13.40
C LEU A 319 10.55 -6.02 -13.68
N GLU A 320 10.25 -4.93 -12.99
CA GLU A 320 10.98 -3.66 -13.16
C GLU A 320 11.13 -2.95 -11.81
N GLU A 321 12.28 -2.32 -11.58
CA GLU A 321 12.46 -1.41 -10.44
C GLU A 321 12.02 -0.01 -10.83
N VAL A 322 11.05 0.53 -10.09
CA VAL A 322 10.39 1.79 -10.46
C VAL A 322 10.19 2.69 -9.25
N VAL A 323 10.19 4.01 -9.48
CA VAL A 323 9.81 4.98 -8.45
C VAL A 323 8.28 5.10 -8.44
N ILE A 324 7.67 4.78 -7.30
CA ILE A 324 6.24 4.98 -7.08
C ILE A 324 6.02 6.41 -6.59
N ARG A 325 5.23 7.18 -7.33
CA ARG A 325 4.81 8.52 -6.94
C ARG A 325 3.44 8.47 -6.27
N PRO A 326 3.24 9.23 -5.17
CA PRO A 326 1.94 9.33 -4.54
C PRO A 326 0.93 9.98 -5.49
N LEU A 327 -0.31 9.54 -5.38
CA LEU A 327 -1.43 10.09 -6.14
C LEU A 327 -2.05 11.26 -5.39
N ALA A 328 -2.73 12.14 -6.13
CA ALA A 328 -3.64 13.10 -5.50
C ALA A 328 -4.79 12.33 -4.82
N PRO A 329 -5.29 12.76 -3.64
CA PRO A 329 -6.33 12.02 -2.90
C PRO A 329 -7.56 11.67 -3.73
N LEU A 330 -8.03 12.58 -4.58
CA LEU A 330 -9.16 12.34 -5.49
C LEU A 330 -8.88 11.20 -6.47
N VAL A 331 -7.66 11.06 -6.98
CA VAL A 331 -7.28 9.98 -7.89
C VAL A 331 -7.11 8.66 -7.14
N ALA A 332 -6.54 8.71 -5.93
CA ALA A 332 -6.45 7.54 -5.05
C ALA A 332 -7.84 7.00 -4.68
N ALA A 333 -8.85 7.87 -4.54
CA ALA A 333 -10.22 7.47 -4.24
C ALA A 333 -10.96 6.79 -5.41
N LEU A 334 -10.50 6.96 -6.66
CA LEU A 334 -11.17 6.41 -7.85
C LEU A 334 -10.97 4.89 -8.03
N GLY A 335 -10.07 4.26 -7.27
CA GLY A 335 -9.76 2.84 -7.44
C GLY A 335 -8.78 2.31 -6.41
N PRO A 336 -8.40 1.03 -6.50
CA PRO A 336 -7.50 0.40 -5.54
C PRO A 336 -6.05 0.75 -5.91
N TYR A 337 -5.69 2.04 -5.83
CA TYR A 337 -4.40 2.55 -6.29
C TYR A 337 -3.48 2.94 -5.12
N ALA A 338 -2.28 2.37 -5.10
CA ALA A 338 -1.22 2.73 -4.15
C ALA A 338 -0.36 3.91 -4.65
N GLY A 339 -0.34 4.17 -5.96
CA GLY A 339 0.52 5.19 -6.55
C GLY A 339 0.51 5.19 -8.08
N ALA A 340 1.45 5.92 -8.68
CA ALA A 340 1.70 5.88 -10.11
C ALA A 340 3.20 5.84 -10.44
N VAL A 341 3.52 5.15 -11.53
CA VAL A 341 4.85 5.11 -12.14
C VAL A 341 4.83 6.00 -13.37
N ALA A 342 5.69 7.02 -13.39
CA ALA A 342 5.89 7.82 -14.58
C ALA A 342 6.71 7.02 -15.62
N ARG A 343 6.29 7.06 -16.89
CA ARG A 343 7.00 6.45 -18.02
C ARG A 343 7.60 7.53 -18.93
N ALA A 344 8.54 7.13 -19.77
CA ALA A 344 9.02 7.98 -20.86
C ALA A 344 7.83 8.38 -21.76
N ALA A 345 7.88 9.59 -22.32
CA ALA A 345 6.81 10.23 -23.10
C ALA A 345 5.56 10.69 -22.29
N GLY A 346 5.67 10.88 -20.97
CA GLY A 346 4.64 11.57 -20.17
C GLY A 346 3.41 10.72 -19.82
N SER A 347 3.40 9.43 -20.16
CA SER A 347 2.36 8.50 -19.72
C SER A 347 2.63 8.02 -18.28
N ALA A 348 1.57 7.80 -17.51
CA ALA A 348 1.65 7.22 -16.17
C ALA A 348 0.96 5.86 -16.16
N ARG A 349 1.50 4.91 -15.39
CA ARG A 349 0.84 3.63 -15.11
C ARG A 349 0.54 3.54 -13.63
N MET A 350 -0.68 3.13 -13.30
CA MET A 350 -1.11 3.04 -11.91
C MET A 350 -0.48 1.83 -11.23
N VAL A 351 -0.09 2.03 -9.98
CA VAL A 351 0.32 0.96 -9.07
C VAL A 351 -0.89 0.57 -8.24
N LEU A 352 -1.19 -0.72 -8.21
CA LEU A 352 -2.32 -1.27 -7.48
C LEU A 352 -1.97 -1.49 -6.01
N ASP A 353 -2.91 -1.18 -5.14
CA ASP A 353 -2.90 -1.63 -3.75
C ASP A 353 -3.47 -3.05 -3.72
N ALA A 354 -2.59 -4.04 -3.53
CA ALA A 354 -2.96 -5.45 -3.53
C ALA A 354 -4.00 -5.79 -2.45
N HIS A 355 -4.01 -5.08 -1.33
CA HIS A 355 -5.01 -5.31 -0.29
C HIS A 355 -6.39 -4.79 -0.70
N ALA A 356 -6.44 -3.57 -1.22
CA ALA A 356 -7.69 -3.02 -1.73
C ALA A 356 -8.25 -3.88 -2.88
N VAL A 357 -7.38 -4.43 -3.73
CA VAL A 357 -7.77 -5.41 -4.76
C VAL A 357 -8.31 -6.69 -4.11
N ALA A 358 -7.61 -7.24 -3.12
CA ALA A 358 -8.00 -8.47 -2.44
C ALA A 358 -9.35 -8.39 -1.74
N VAL A 359 -9.63 -7.29 -1.03
CA VAL A 359 -10.94 -7.05 -0.40
C VAL A 359 -12.05 -7.12 -1.45
N ARG A 360 -11.87 -6.46 -2.59
CA ARG A 360 -12.84 -6.48 -3.69
C ARG A 360 -12.96 -7.87 -4.32
N ALA A 361 -11.84 -8.57 -4.53
CA ALA A 361 -11.85 -9.93 -5.07
C ALA A 361 -12.63 -10.89 -4.16
N ARG A 362 -12.35 -10.89 -2.86
CA ARG A 362 -13.08 -11.72 -1.88
C ARG A 362 -14.57 -11.40 -1.85
N ALA A 363 -14.94 -10.12 -1.91
CA ALA A 363 -16.35 -9.71 -1.97
C ALA A 363 -17.05 -10.25 -3.22
N ILE A 364 -16.42 -10.13 -4.39
CA ILE A 364 -16.94 -10.66 -5.66
C ILE A 364 -17.07 -12.19 -5.60
N ALA A 365 -16.06 -12.89 -5.06
CA ALA A 365 -16.08 -14.34 -4.91
C ALA A 365 -17.25 -14.81 -4.02
N ARG A 366 -17.52 -14.11 -2.91
CA ARG A 366 -18.66 -14.40 -2.02
C ARG A 366 -20.01 -14.22 -2.72
N LEU A 367 -20.19 -13.12 -3.45
CA LEU A 367 -21.42 -12.85 -4.19
C LEU A 367 -21.72 -13.91 -5.26
N GLN A 368 -20.68 -14.46 -5.90
CA GLN A 368 -20.84 -15.57 -6.83
C GLN A 368 -21.15 -16.90 -6.13
N ALA A 369 -20.52 -17.17 -4.98
CA ALA A 369 -20.84 -18.37 -4.20
C ALA A 369 -22.30 -18.37 -3.70
N GLU A 370 -22.82 -17.20 -3.32
CA GLU A 370 -24.21 -17.02 -2.88
C GLU A 370 -25.23 -17.08 -4.03
N SER A 371 -24.83 -16.80 -5.28
CA SER A 371 -25.74 -16.90 -6.44
C SER A 371 -25.86 -18.33 -7.01
N ILE A 372 -24.92 -19.21 -6.63
CA ILE A 372 -24.87 -20.61 -7.05
C ILE A 372 -25.55 -21.52 -6.00
N SER A 373 -25.71 -21.05 -4.77
CA SER A 373 -26.49 -21.71 -3.70
C SER A 373 -27.96 -21.30 -3.72
#